data_AF-A0A3D3TLI0-F1
#
_entry.id   AF-A0A3D3TLI0-F1
#
_cell.length_a   1.000
_cell.length_b   1.000
_cell.length_c   1.000
_cell.angle_alpha   90.00
_cell.angle_beta   90.00
_cell.angle_gamma   90.00
#
_symmetry.space_group_name_H-M   'P 1'
#
loop_
_entity.id
_entity.type
_entity.pdbx_description
1 polymer ?
#
loop_
_entity_poly.entity_id
_entity_poly.type
_entity_poly.pdbx_seq_one_letter_code
_entity_poly.pdbx_strand_id
1 'polypeptide(L)'
;DRGCAAIVTEIEGREVLVMGTHLGLGGIMEVQTELRYILEVYLEYEEIPAIIAGDLNVEWYDLQYGVPELFDHFKSVNHALDKSLHTIPADRPGRQIDYIFVNQHFDIIDAFTVASYASDHLPVVSRLILK
;
A
#
# COMPACT_ATOMS: atom_id res chain seq x y z
N ASP A 1 3.90 -19.61 -0.82
CA ASP A 1 4.27 -18.59 -1.81
C ASP A 1 3.25 -17.47 -1.81
N ARG A 2 3.66 -16.35 -1.20
CA ARG A 2 3.02 -15.04 -1.34
C ARG A 2 3.87 -14.27 -2.36
N GLY A 3 3.30 -13.25 -3.00
CA GLY A 3 3.99 -12.58 -4.11
C GLY A 3 3.43 -11.20 -4.41
N CYS A 4 4.06 -10.53 -5.36
CA CYS A 4 3.65 -9.25 -5.88
C CYS A 4 3.39 -9.36 -7.38
N ALA A 5 2.23 -8.88 -7.82
CA ALA A 5 1.94 -8.67 -9.23
C ALA A 5 2.27 -7.21 -9.57
N ALA A 6 3.25 -7.00 -10.44
CA ALA A 6 3.65 -5.70 -10.93
C ALA A 6 3.22 -5.55 -12.40
N ILE A 7 2.53 -4.46 -12.71
CA ILE A 7 2.18 -4.09 -14.08
C ILE A 7 2.59 -2.65 -14.35
N VAL A 8 3.18 -2.41 -15.53
CA VAL A 8 3.27 -1.05 -16.07
C VAL A 8 2.06 -0.86 -16.98
N THR A 9 1.28 0.17 -16.73
CA THR A 9 0.09 0.52 -17.52
C THR A 9 0.12 2.00 -17.89
N GLU A 10 -0.71 2.40 -18.85
CA GLU A 10 -0.79 3.80 -19.28
C GLU A 10 -2.04 4.47 -18.70
N ILE A 11 -1.83 5.60 -18.02
CA ILE A 11 -2.90 6.47 -17.51
C ILE A 11 -2.69 7.85 -18.12
N GLU A 12 -3.63 8.29 -18.96
CA GLU A 12 -3.59 9.60 -19.63
C GLU A 12 -2.26 9.87 -20.37
N GLY A 13 -1.73 8.85 -21.06
CA GLY A 13 -0.48 8.96 -21.82
C GLY A 13 0.81 8.90 -20.98
N ARG A 14 0.71 8.57 -19.69
CA ARG A 14 1.86 8.37 -18.80
C ARG A 14 1.93 6.93 -18.33
N GLU A 15 3.12 6.35 -18.37
CA GLU A 15 3.37 5.03 -17.77
C GLU A 15 3.26 5.13 -16.24
N VAL A 16 2.57 4.18 -15.64
CA VAL A 16 2.35 4.06 -14.20
C VAL A 16 2.59 2.62 -13.79
N LEU A 17 3.48 2.43 -12.80
CA LEU A 17 3.69 1.14 -12.17
C LEU A 17 2.60 0.91 -11.10
N VAL A 18 1.86 -0.18 -11.24
CA VAL A 18 0.88 -0.63 -10.24
C VAL A 18 1.32 -1.99 -9.71
N MET A 19 1.55 -2.06 -8.41
CA MET A 19 1.97 -3.26 -7.70
C MET A 19 0.90 -3.68 -6.70
N GLY A 20 0.38 -4.89 -6.89
CA GLY A 20 -0.59 -5.54 -6.00
C GLY A 20 0.08 -6.65 -5.21
N THR A 21 -0.09 -6.67 -3.89
CA THR A 21 0.48 -7.73 -3.05
C THR A 21 -0.47 -8.21 -1.95
N HIS A 22 -0.18 -9.38 -1.41
CA HIS A 22 -0.76 -9.89 -0.17
C HIS A 22 0.39 -10.64 0.51
N LEU A 23 0.87 -10.11 1.64
CA LEU A 23 2.07 -10.61 2.32
C LEU A 23 1.79 -11.80 3.24
N GLY A 24 2.86 -12.49 3.65
CA GLY A 24 2.86 -13.61 4.56
C GLY A 24 2.28 -13.32 5.95
N LEU A 25 1.95 -14.39 6.67
CA LEU A 25 1.41 -14.34 8.03
C LEU A 25 2.46 -14.65 9.11
N GLY A 26 3.71 -14.87 8.72
CA GLY A 26 4.86 -15.20 9.59
C GLY A 26 5.37 -14.03 10.42
N GLY A 27 4.61 -12.93 10.50
CA GLY A 27 4.93 -11.75 11.29
C GLY A 27 5.92 -10.81 10.61
N ILE A 28 6.42 -9.84 11.39
CA ILE A 28 7.16 -8.69 10.86
C ILE A 28 8.41 -9.08 10.07
N MET A 29 9.15 -10.13 10.45
CA MET A 29 10.37 -10.51 9.73
C MET A 29 10.09 -11.00 8.29
N GLU A 30 9.04 -11.80 8.10
CA GLU A 30 8.63 -12.25 6.75
C GLU A 30 8.15 -11.07 5.91
N VAL A 31 7.28 -10.23 6.49
CA VAL A 31 6.77 -9.00 5.86
C VAL A 31 7.90 -8.07 5.41
N GLN A 32 8.93 -7.89 6.25
CA GLN A 32 10.11 -7.09 5.90
C GLN A 32 10.85 -7.64 4.69
N THR A 33 11.11 -8.94 4.66
CA THR A 33 11.80 -9.59 3.55
C THR A 33 11.00 -9.45 2.26
N GLU A 34 9.69 -9.72 2.30
CA GLU A 34 8.84 -9.61 1.12
C GLU A 34 8.71 -8.17 0.60
N LEU A 35 8.57 -7.17 1.49
CA LEU A 35 8.53 -5.76 1.09
C LEU A 35 9.84 -5.28 0.49
N ARG A 36 10.99 -5.76 0.98
CA ARG A 36 12.29 -5.42 0.38
C ARG A 36 12.40 -5.95 -1.05
N TYR A 37 11.91 -7.15 -1.34
CA TYR A 37 11.85 -7.64 -2.72
C TYR A 37 10.92 -6.81 -3.60
N ILE A 38 9.78 -6.35 -3.07
CA ILE A 38 8.90 -5.42 -3.79
C ILE A 38 9.62 -4.09 -4.07
N LEU A 39 10.39 -3.59 -3.10
CA LEU A 39 11.17 -2.36 -3.26
C LEU A 39 12.28 -2.54 -4.31
N GLU A 40 12.96 -3.68 -4.34
CA GLU A 40 13.95 -3.99 -5.39
C GLU A 40 13.32 -3.94 -6.79
N VAL A 41 12.13 -4.51 -6.96
CA VAL A 41 11.39 -4.40 -8.23
C VAL A 41 11.04 -2.94 -8.54
N TYR A 42 10.57 -2.17 -7.55
CA TYR A 42 10.25 -0.75 -7.74
C TYR A 42 11.46 0.08 -8.20
N LEU A 43 12.66 -0.20 -7.67
CA LEU A 43 13.86 0.57 -8.00
C LEU A 43 14.23 0.49 -9.49
N GLU A 44 13.78 -0.53 -10.22
CA GLU A 44 13.91 -0.60 -11.68
C GLU A 44 13.01 0.43 -12.42
N TYR A 45 12.03 1.00 -11.73
CA TYR A 45 10.99 1.90 -12.26
C TYR A 45 10.85 3.19 -11.43
N GLU A 46 11.86 3.56 -10.63
CA GLU A 46 11.74 4.67 -9.65
C GLU A 46 11.42 6.04 -10.27
N GLU A 47 11.69 6.19 -11.57
CA GLU A 47 11.48 7.42 -12.36
C GLU A 47 10.02 7.61 -12.82
N ILE A 48 9.17 6.59 -12.69
CA ILE A 48 7.75 6.68 -13.09
C ILE A 48 6.81 6.70 -11.87
N PRO A 49 5.59 7.24 -12.02
CA PRO A 49 4.56 7.16 -10.97
C PRO A 49 4.32 5.71 -10.56
N ALA A 50 4.38 5.43 -9.25
CA ALA A 50 4.23 4.08 -8.72
C ALA A 50 3.20 4.03 -7.59
N ILE A 51 2.41 2.96 -7.59
CA ILE A 51 1.42 2.61 -6.56
C ILE A 51 1.71 1.20 -6.06
N ILE A 52 1.78 1.02 -4.73
CA ILE A 52 1.75 -0.30 -4.08
C ILE A 52 0.45 -0.40 -3.29
N ALA A 53 -0.33 -1.45 -3.49
CA ALA A 53 -1.56 -1.68 -2.74
C ALA A 53 -1.71 -3.14 -2.34
N GLY A 54 -2.25 -3.40 -1.15
CA GLY A 54 -2.46 -4.76 -0.70
C GLY A 54 -2.68 -4.93 0.80
N ASP A 55 -2.91 -6.19 1.16
CA ASP A 55 -2.89 -6.66 2.55
C ASP A 55 -1.45 -6.98 2.95
N LEU A 56 -0.88 -6.18 3.84
CA LEU A 56 0.48 -6.37 4.32
C LEU A 56 0.55 -7.24 5.58
N ASN A 57 -0.59 -7.66 6.13
CA ASN A 57 -0.69 -8.46 7.35
C ASN A 57 0.05 -7.87 8.57
N VAL A 58 0.28 -6.56 8.59
CA VAL A 58 1.03 -5.85 9.64
C VAL A 58 0.41 -4.50 9.97
N GLU A 59 0.45 -4.10 11.23
CA GLU A 59 -0.04 -2.79 11.66
C GLU A 59 1.00 -1.67 11.43
N TRP A 60 0.51 -0.43 11.35
CA TRP A 60 1.29 0.72 10.93
C TRP A 60 2.56 0.93 11.75
N TYR A 61 2.47 0.77 13.07
CA TYR A 61 3.62 0.90 13.98
C TYR A 61 4.74 -0.05 13.57
N ASP A 62 4.45 -1.34 13.46
CA ASP A 62 5.47 -2.35 13.12
C ASP A 62 6.03 -2.14 11.72
N LEU A 63 5.21 -1.68 10.77
CA LEU A 63 5.65 -1.36 9.41
C LEU A 63 6.65 -0.19 9.40
N GLN A 64 6.37 0.89 10.13
CA GLN A 64 7.25 2.07 10.22
C GLN A 64 8.65 1.74 10.74
N TYR A 65 8.76 0.84 11.71
CA TYR A 65 10.04 0.43 12.28
C TYR A 65 10.70 -0.72 11.52
N GLY A 66 9.91 -1.57 10.88
CA GLY A 66 10.41 -2.77 10.23
C GLY A 66 11.02 -2.52 8.85
N VAL A 67 10.44 -1.60 8.07
CA VAL A 67 10.87 -1.28 6.70
C VAL A 67 10.94 0.24 6.51
N PRO A 68 11.81 0.95 7.27
CA PRO A 68 11.94 2.41 7.15
C PRO A 68 12.28 2.87 5.73
N GLU A 69 13.05 2.08 4.98
CA GLU A 69 13.45 2.35 3.59
C GLU A 69 12.27 2.45 2.61
N LEU A 70 11.12 1.83 2.91
CA LEU A 70 9.91 1.99 2.10
C LEU A 70 9.48 3.47 2.06
N PHE A 71 9.66 4.19 3.18
CA PHE A 71 9.18 5.56 3.37
C PHE A 71 10.11 6.62 2.77
N ASP A 72 11.31 6.23 2.32
CA ASP A 72 12.18 7.11 1.54
C ASP A 72 11.60 7.35 0.13
N HIS A 73 10.80 6.41 -0.36
CA HIS A 73 10.22 6.45 -1.71
C HIS A 73 8.70 6.62 -1.72
N PHE A 74 8.02 6.09 -0.70
CA PHE A 74 6.56 6.00 -0.68
C PHE A 74 5.93 6.70 0.51
N LYS A 75 4.70 7.18 0.30
CA LYS A 75 3.81 7.67 1.35
C LYS A 75 2.56 6.80 1.40
N SER A 76 2.16 6.40 2.61
CA SER A 76 0.84 5.81 2.80
C SER A 76 -0.24 6.88 2.61
N VAL A 77 -1.26 6.57 1.81
CA VAL A 77 -2.30 7.55 1.42
C VAL A 77 -3.07 8.11 2.62
N ASN A 78 -3.38 7.29 3.63
CA ASN A 78 -4.15 7.76 4.77
C ASN A 78 -3.27 8.46 5.81
N HIS A 79 -2.07 7.93 6.07
CA HIS A 79 -1.17 8.52 7.05
C HIS A 79 -0.59 9.86 6.59
N ALA A 80 -0.39 10.06 5.28
CA ALA A 80 0.01 11.37 4.74
C ALA A 80 -1.07 12.46 4.88
N LEU A 81 -2.33 12.06 5.14
CA LEU A 81 -3.47 12.95 5.40
C LEU A 81 -3.84 13.01 6.89
N ASP A 82 -3.02 12.42 7.78
CA ASP A 82 -3.33 12.24 9.21
C ASP A 82 -4.68 11.54 9.47
N LYS A 83 -5.08 10.62 8.57
CA LYS A 83 -6.30 9.83 8.70
C LYS A 83 -6.02 8.45 9.27
N SER A 84 -6.71 8.10 10.35
CA SER A 84 -6.77 6.73 10.85
C SER A 84 -7.83 5.95 10.08
N LEU A 85 -7.41 4.82 9.50
CA LEU A 85 -8.31 3.86 8.87
C LEU A 85 -8.29 2.55 9.64
N HIS A 86 -9.34 1.76 9.47
CA HIS A 86 -9.45 0.41 10.00
C HIS A 86 -10.01 -0.49 8.90
N THR A 87 -9.34 -1.61 8.67
CA THR A 87 -9.59 -2.48 7.53
C THR A 87 -10.05 -3.86 7.96
N ILE A 88 -9.80 -4.29 9.20
CA ILE A 88 -10.20 -5.61 9.70
C ILE A 88 -10.57 -5.58 11.19
N PRO A 89 -11.52 -6.41 11.65
CA PRO A 89 -12.54 -7.13 10.86
C PRO A 89 -13.64 -6.16 10.35
N ALA A 90 -14.26 -6.47 9.21
CA ALA A 90 -15.22 -5.58 8.54
C ALA A 90 -16.48 -5.25 9.37
N ASP A 91 -16.92 -6.18 10.23
CA ASP A 91 -18.10 -6.03 11.08
C ASP A 91 -17.83 -5.19 12.34
N ARG A 92 -16.58 -5.14 12.79
CA ARG A 92 -16.11 -4.29 13.90
C ARG A 92 -14.67 -3.81 13.65
N PRO A 93 -14.47 -2.87 12.71
CA PRO A 93 -13.13 -2.48 12.28
C PRO A 93 -12.33 -1.90 13.43
N GLY A 94 -11.09 -2.38 13.61
CA GLY A 94 -10.19 -1.88 14.65
C GLY A 94 -8.72 -1.87 14.24
N ARG A 95 -8.27 -2.85 13.46
CA ARG A 95 -6.89 -2.89 12.96
C ARG A 95 -6.83 -2.39 11.52
N GLN A 96 -5.67 -1.86 11.12
CA GLN A 96 -5.34 -1.60 9.73
C GLN A 96 -4.19 -2.52 9.32
N ILE A 97 -4.44 -3.36 8.32
CA ILE A 97 -3.39 -4.18 7.68
C ILE A 97 -3.38 -4.04 6.16
N ASP A 98 -4.39 -3.40 5.59
CA ASP A 98 -4.48 -3.09 4.18
C ASP A 98 -4.05 -1.63 3.94
N TYR A 99 -3.20 -1.44 2.94
CA TYR A 99 -2.60 -0.15 2.65
C TYR A 99 -2.57 0.16 1.16
N ILE A 100 -2.52 1.45 0.86
CA ILE A 100 -2.14 1.99 -0.44
C ILE A 100 -0.98 2.96 -0.20
N PHE A 101 0.09 2.78 -0.96
CA PHE A 101 1.28 3.61 -0.98
C PHE A 101 1.46 4.23 -2.35
N VAL A 102 1.92 5.47 -2.39
CA VAL A 102 2.23 6.20 -3.63
C VAL A 102 3.58 6.90 -3.52
N ASN A 103 4.32 6.96 -4.62
CA ASN A 103 5.57 7.73 -4.66
C ASN A 103 5.30 9.24 -4.91
N GLN A 104 6.37 10.03 -5.04
CA GLN A 104 6.32 11.49 -5.12
C GLN A 104 5.46 12.07 -6.26
N HIS A 105 5.12 11.28 -7.28
CA HIS A 105 4.41 11.72 -8.48
C HIS A 105 2.89 11.91 -8.27
N PHE A 106 2.37 11.60 -7.08
CA PHE A 106 0.95 11.78 -6.77
C PHE A 106 0.72 12.87 -5.72
N ASP A 107 -0.35 13.63 -5.90
CA ASP A 107 -1.00 14.37 -4.82
C ASP A 107 -2.14 13.51 -4.26
N ILE A 108 -2.13 13.32 -2.94
CA ILE A 108 -3.13 12.51 -2.24
C ILE A 108 -4.26 13.45 -1.82
N ILE A 109 -5.47 13.25 -2.34
CA ILE A 109 -6.59 14.15 -2.09
C ILE A 109 -7.54 13.61 -1.03
N ASP A 110 -7.76 12.30 -1.02
CA ASP A 110 -8.60 11.65 -0.02
C ASP A 110 -8.22 10.17 0.15
N ALA A 111 -8.48 9.63 1.33
CA ALA A 111 -8.34 8.22 1.64
C ALA A 111 -9.40 7.83 2.68
N PHE A 112 -10.11 6.73 2.45
CA PHE A 112 -11.16 6.23 3.33
C PHE A 112 -11.39 4.73 3.14
N THR A 113 -12.08 4.10 4.09
CA THR A 113 -12.56 2.72 3.97
C THR A 113 -14.05 2.69 3.60
N VAL A 114 -14.46 1.67 2.87
CA VAL A 114 -15.87 1.46 2.49
C VAL A 114 -16.50 0.42 3.41
N ALA A 115 -17.41 0.84 4.29
CA ALA A 115 -18.16 -0.08 5.14
C ALA A 115 -19.00 -1.04 4.29
N SER A 116 -18.74 -2.34 4.41
CA SER A 116 -19.37 -3.39 3.61
C SER A 116 -19.25 -4.75 4.30
N TYR A 117 -20.14 -5.68 3.95
CA TYR A 117 -20.07 -7.10 4.35
C TYR A 117 -19.61 -8.01 3.19
N ALA A 118 -19.05 -7.43 2.14
CA ALA A 118 -18.58 -8.19 0.97
C ALA A 118 -17.34 -9.06 1.26
N SER A 119 -16.61 -8.76 2.32
CA SER A 119 -15.44 -9.47 2.84
C SER A 119 -15.33 -9.23 4.35
N ASP A 120 -14.51 -10.03 5.01
CA ASP A 120 -13.98 -9.79 6.35
C ASP A 120 -13.03 -8.59 6.45
N HIS A 121 -12.55 -8.06 5.31
CA HIS A 121 -11.82 -6.80 5.22
C HIS A 121 -12.68 -5.69 4.61
N LEU A 122 -12.44 -4.45 5.03
CA LEU A 122 -12.97 -3.25 4.39
C LEU A 122 -12.03 -2.79 3.27
N PRO A 123 -12.54 -2.49 2.06
CA PRO A 123 -11.74 -1.89 1.00
C PRO A 123 -11.15 -0.55 1.43
N VAL A 124 -9.87 -0.33 1.14
CA VAL A 124 -9.22 0.99 1.21
C VAL A 124 -9.35 1.66 -0.15
N VAL A 125 -9.83 2.91 -0.16
CA VAL A 125 -10.01 3.71 -1.36
C VAL A 125 -9.20 4.99 -1.20
N SER A 126 -8.52 5.40 -2.27
CA SER A 126 -7.80 6.66 -2.33
C SER A 126 -8.17 7.42 -3.60
N ARG A 127 -8.22 8.75 -3.50
CA ARG A 127 -8.32 9.64 -4.64
C ARG A 127 -7.01 10.38 -4.80
N LEU A 128 -6.38 10.19 -5.96
CA LEU A 128 -5.06 10.71 -6.29
C LEU A 128 -5.17 11.66 -7.49
N ILE A 129 -4.29 12.65 -7.54
CA ILE A 129 -3.99 13.41 -8.76
C ILE A 129 -2.58 13.07 -9.19
N LEU A 130 -2.41 12.68 -10.46
CA LEU A 130 -1.11 12.48 -11.06
C LEU A 130 -0.52 13.85 -11.46
N LYS A 131 0.68 14.16 -10.98
CA LYS A 131 1.38 15.44 -11.24
C LYS A 131 1.96 15.48 -12.65
#